data_AF-A0A9N9RX67-F1
#
_entry.id   AF-A0A9N9RX67-F1
#
_cell.length_a   1.000
_cell.length_b   1.000
_cell.length_c   1.000
_cell.angle_alpha   90.00
_cell.angle_beta   90.00
_cell.angle_gamma   90.00
#
_symmetry.space_group_name_H-M   'P 1'
#
loop_
_entity.id
_entity.type
_entity.pdbx_description
1 polymer ?
#
loop_
_entity_poly.entity_id
_entity_poly.type
_entity_poly.pdbx_seq_one_letter_code
_entity_poly.pdbx_strand_id
1 'polypeptide(L)'
;MVRKLKHHEQKLLKKVDFLNWNADNNLHEIKVMRKFHLQKREDYTTYNALSRKIRTLAEKIAAVDAKHPFRTESSGLLLEKLYILGLIPTKWDLEHASKISASSFCRRRLPVVMVRNKMSENIKNASKLVEHGHVRIGTEVIKDPAFLITRTMEDFLTWSDSSKIRQHVLDYNDDRDDFELL
;
A
#
# COMPACT_ATOMS: atom_id res chain seq x y z
N MET A 1 -24.38 21.86 7.85
CA MET A 1 -24.23 21.03 9.07
C MET A 1 -25.58 20.96 9.76
N VAL A 2 -25.99 19.78 10.22
CA VAL A 2 -27.28 19.60 10.92
C VAL A 2 -27.15 20.07 12.38
N ARG A 3 -28.20 20.69 12.92
CA ARG A 3 -28.23 21.12 14.34
C ARG A 3 -28.06 19.93 15.28
N LYS A 4 -27.48 20.17 16.46
CA LYS A 4 -27.42 19.16 17.53
C LYS A 4 -28.84 18.86 18.04
N LEU A 5 -29.21 17.58 18.10
CA LEU A 5 -30.50 17.13 18.63
C LEU A 5 -30.56 17.31 20.16
N LYS A 6 -31.72 17.70 20.67
CA LYS A 6 -32.02 17.72 22.11
C LYS A 6 -32.15 16.29 22.65
N HIS A 7 -32.03 16.12 23.97
CA HIS A 7 -32.06 14.80 24.61
C HIS A 7 -33.29 13.95 24.22
N HIS A 8 -34.49 14.54 24.20
CA HIS A 8 -35.72 13.83 23.82
C HIS A 8 -35.72 13.44 22.33
N GLU A 9 -35.20 14.31 21.46
CA GLU A 9 -35.10 14.05 20.01
C GLU A 9 -34.11 12.91 19.73
N GLN A 10 -32.96 12.89 20.40
CA GLN A 10 -31.96 11.82 20.28
C GLN A 10 -32.49 10.47 20.80
N LYS A 11 -33.34 10.49 21.84
CA LYS A 11 -33.98 9.28 22.38
C LYS A 11 -34.98 8.66 21.39
N LEU A 12 -35.65 9.49 20.57
CA LEU A 12 -36.55 9.05 19.51
C LEU A 12 -35.78 8.65 18.22
N LEU A 13 -34.80 9.45 17.84
CA LEU A 13 -34.06 9.33 16.57
C LEU A 13 -32.71 8.61 16.75
N LYS A 14 -32.69 7.49 17.46
CA LYS A 14 -31.44 6.76 17.80
C LYS A 14 -30.66 6.21 16.59
N LYS A 15 -31.37 5.88 15.51
CA LYS A 15 -30.80 5.29 14.29
C LYS A 15 -30.50 6.33 13.20
N VAL A 16 -30.80 7.61 13.45
CA VAL A 16 -30.64 8.66 12.45
C VAL A 16 -29.23 9.22 12.55
N ASP A 17 -28.41 8.87 11.58
CA ASP A 17 -27.10 9.47 11.33
C ASP A 17 -27.00 9.75 9.83
N PHE A 18 -26.78 11.01 9.46
CA PHE A 18 -26.65 11.42 8.05
C PHE A 18 -25.24 11.22 7.50
N LEU A 19 -24.26 10.97 8.37
CA LEU A 19 -22.84 10.87 8.00
C LEU A 19 -22.35 9.41 7.98
N ASN A 20 -22.82 8.59 8.92
CA ASN A 20 -22.40 7.20 9.05
C ASN A 20 -23.57 6.24 8.85
N TRP A 21 -23.63 5.61 7.67
CA TRP A 21 -24.62 4.60 7.36
C TRP A 21 -24.01 3.21 7.52
N ASN A 22 -24.72 2.28 8.17
CA ASN A 22 -24.20 0.93 8.42
C ASN A 22 -23.86 0.15 7.13
N ALA A 23 -24.53 0.45 6.02
CA ALA A 23 -24.25 -0.15 4.72
C ALA A 23 -22.95 0.38 4.10
N ASP A 24 -22.60 1.62 4.41
CA ASP A 24 -21.44 2.30 3.86
C ASP A 24 -20.27 2.15 4.84
N ASN A 25 -19.37 1.20 4.57
CA ASN A 25 -18.08 1.11 5.27
C ASN A 25 -17.11 2.26 4.89
N ASN A 26 -17.67 3.44 4.60
CA ASN A 26 -17.02 4.59 4.03
C ASN A 26 -16.00 5.20 5.00
N LEU A 27 -16.30 5.21 6.31
CA LEU A 27 -15.37 5.73 7.32
C LEU A 27 -14.05 4.96 7.36
N HIS A 28 -14.11 3.61 7.28
CA HIS A 28 -12.90 2.80 7.27
C HIS A 28 -12.09 3.06 6.01
N GLU A 29 -12.76 3.12 4.87
CA GLU A 29 -12.12 3.39 3.59
C GLU A 29 -11.47 4.77 3.54
N ILE A 30 -12.17 5.83 3.96
CA ILE A 30 -11.62 7.20 4.07
C ILE A 30 -10.42 7.20 5.02
N LYS A 31 -10.48 6.47 6.14
CA LYS A 31 -9.36 6.38 7.09
C LYS A 31 -8.12 5.77 6.44
N VAL A 32 -8.28 4.69 5.68
CA VAL A 32 -7.16 4.05 4.95
C VAL A 32 -6.64 4.97 3.85
N MET A 33 -7.54 5.59 3.07
CA MET A 33 -7.19 6.55 2.03
C MET A 33 -6.37 7.71 2.57
N ARG A 34 -6.80 8.33 3.67
CA ARG A 34 -6.05 9.42 4.31
C ARG A 34 -4.72 8.93 4.87
N LYS A 35 -4.68 7.75 5.49
CA LYS A 35 -3.47 7.19 6.10
C LYS A 35 -2.36 6.95 5.07
N PHE A 36 -2.69 6.43 3.90
CA PHE A 36 -1.70 6.10 2.85
C PHE A 36 -1.70 7.10 1.68
N HIS A 37 -2.41 8.22 1.82
CA HIS A 37 -2.53 9.25 0.79
C HIS A 37 -2.96 8.69 -0.59
N LEU A 38 -4.01 7.85 -0.61
CA LEU A 38 -4.61 7.39 -1.87
C LEU A 38 -5.39 8.54 -2.52
N GLN A 39 -5.05 8.86 -3.77
CA GLN A 39 -5.72 9.90 -4.54
C GLN A 39 -7.05 9.41 -5.14
N LYS A 40 -7.04 8.18 -5.69
CA LYS A 40 -8.21 7.57 -6.33
C LYS A 40 -8.91 6.62 -5.38
N ARG A 41 -10.24 6.73 -5.32
CA ARG A 41 -11.11 5.81 -4.56
C ARG A 41 -11.09 4.40 -5.17
N GLU A 42 -11.03 4.33 -6.49
CA GLU A 42 -11.01 3.09 -7.27
C GLU A 42 -9.84 2.18 -6.88
N ASP A 43 -8.66 2.74 -6.60
CA ASP A 43 -7.50 2.00 -6.12
C ASP A 43 -7.83 1.22 -4.83
N TYR A 44 -8.52 1.83 -3.88
CA TYR A 44 -8.90 1.13 -2.66
C TYR A 44 -9.89 0.00 -2.95
N THR A 45 -10.94 0.27 -3.74
CA THR A 45 -11.95 -0.72 -4.09
C THR A 45 -11.33 -1.93 -4.79
N THR A 46 -10.41 -1.69 -5.73
CA THR A 46 -9.68 -2.75 -6.44
C THR A 46 -8.78 -3.55 -5.51
N TYR A 47 -8.01 -2.90 -4.63
CA TYR A 47 -7.19 -3.61 -3.63
C TYR A 47 -8.04 -4.42 -2.64
N ASN A 48 -9.20 -3.89 -2.23
CA ASN A 48 -10.11 -4.60 -1.35
C ASN A 48 -10.67 -5.85 -2.05
N ALA A 49 -11.09 -5.73 -3.30
CA ALA A 49 -11.55 -6.86 -4.12
C ALA A 49 -10.44 -7.91 -4.32
N LEU A 50 -9.20 -7.49 -4.61
CA LEU A 50 -8.05 -8.39 -4.73
C LEU A 50 -7.72 -9.10 -3.42
N SER A 51 -7.71 -8.37 -2.30
CA SER A 51 -7.50 -8.97 -0.97
C SER A 51 -8.56 -10.03 -0.65
N ARG A 52 -9.82 -9.80 -1.04
CA ARG A 52 -10.90 -10.78 -0.88
C ARG A 52 -10.66 -12.01 -1.76
N LYS A 53 -10.27 -11.85 -3.03
CA LYS A 53 -9.93 -12.97 -3.91
C LYS A 53 -8.82 -13.85 -3.32
N ILE A 54 -7.77 -13.23 -2.80
CA ILE A 54 -6.65 -13.95 -2.14
C ILE A 54 -7.15 -14.72 -0.92
N ARG A 55 -7.95 -14.09 -0.05
CA ARG A 55 -8.53 -14.76 1.13
C ARG A 55 -9.41 -15.93 0.75
N THR A 56 -10.30 -15.77 -0.22
CA THR A 56 -11.14 -16.87 -0.70
C THR A 56 -10.34 -18.01 -1.33
N LEU A 57 -9.22 -17.70 -1.97
CA LEU A 57 -8.32 -18.73 -2.50
C LEU A 57 -7.61 -19.48 -1.37
N ALA A 58 -7.10 -18.76 -0.37
CA ALA A 58 -6.48 -19.36 0.81
C ALA A 58 -7.47 -20.24 1.60
N GLU A 59 -8.71 -19.81 1.76
CA GLU A 59 -9.79 -20.59 2.39
C GLU A 59 -10.10 -21.87 1.62
N LYS A 60 -10.19 -21.79 0.27
CA LYS A 60 -10.39 -22.97 -0.58
C LYS A 60 -9.24 -23.96 -0.47
N ILE A 61 -8.00 -23.49 -0.45
CA ILE A 61 -6.82 -24.34 -0.27
C ILE A 61 -6.82 -24.98 1.13
N ALA A 62 -7.21 -24.23 2.16
CA ALA A 62 -7.30 -24.71 3.53
C ALA A 62 -8.39 -25.79 3.71
N ALA A 63 -9.46 -25.72 2.91
CA ALA A 63 -10.56 -26.70 2.92
C ALA A 63 -10.20 -28.04 2.25
N VAL A 64 -9.15 -28.10 1.42
CA VAL A 64 -8.64 -29.35 0.85
C VAL A 64 -7.98 -30.19 1.94
N ASP A 65 -8.07 -31.51 1.84
CA ASP A 65 -7.45 -32.42 2.80
C ASP A 65 -5.93 -32.20 2.93
N ALA A 66 -5.41 -32.32 4.15
CA ALA A 66 -4.01 -32.06 4.48
C ALA A 66 -3.03 -33.03 3.81
N LYS A 67 -3.49 -34.25 3.47
CA LYS A 67 -2.66 -35.28 2.85
C LYS A 67 -2.56 -35.13 1.33
N HIS A 68 -3.39 -34.29 0.71
CA HIS A 68 -3.42 -34.17 -0.73
C HIS A 68 -2.24 -33.31 -1.25
N PRO A 69 -1.44 -33.78 -2.22
CA PRO A 69 -0.24 -33.08 -2.68
C PRO A 69 -0.53 -31.68 -3.23
N PHE A 70 -1.67 -31.52 -3.92
CA PHE A 70 -2.16 -30.22 -4.42
C PHE A 70 -2.20 -29.11 -3.35
N ARG A 71 -2.53 -29.45 -2.09
CA ARG A 71 -2.60 -28.45 -1.02
C ARG A 71 -1.20 -27.91 -0.71
N THR A 72 -0.19 -28.77 -0.63
CA THR A 72 1.19 -28.37 -0.35
C THR A 72 1.75 -27.52 -1.49
N GLU A 73 1.58 -27.96 -2.73
CA GLU A 73 2.06 -27.23 -3.91
C GLU A 73 1.37 -25.87 -4.07
N SER A 74 0.03 -25.85 -4.01
CA SER A 74 -0.74 -24.61 -4.17
C SER A 74 -0.49 -23.62 -3.03
N SER A 75 -0.34 -24.11 -1.79
CA SER A 75 0.00 -23.27 -0.65
C SER A 75 1.40 -22.67 -0.82
N GLY A 76 2.38 -23.49 -1.24
CA GLY A 76 3.74 -23.02 -1.51
C GLY A 76 3.77 -21.92 -2.56
N LEU A 77 3.13 -22.14 -3.72
CA LEU A 77 3.08 -21.16 -4.81
C LEU A 77 2.37 -19.86 -4.39
N LEU A 78 1.25 -19.96 -3.68
CA LEU A 78 0.53 -18.79 -3.19
C LEU A 78 1.39 -17.99 -2.20
N LEU A 79 1.98 -18.65 -1.21
CA LEU A 79 2.80 -18.00 -0.18
C LEU A 79 4.06 -17.38 -0.77
N GLU A 80 4.72 -18.06 -1.70
CA GLU A 80 5.89 -17.53 -2.39
C GLU A 80 5.54 -16.25 -3.17
N LYS A 81 4.46 -16.28 -3.96
CA LYS A 81 4.01 -15.10 -4.71
C LYS A 81 3.67 -13.92 -3.78
N LEU A 82 2.94 -14.17 -2.70
CA LEU A 82 2.57 -13.14 -1.74
C LEU A 82 3.79 -12.57 -0.99
N TYR A 83 4.79 -13.42 -0.72
CA TYR A 83 6.04 -13.02 -0.08
C TYR A 83 6.87 -12.13 -1.00
N ILE A 84 7.06 -12.51 -2.27
CA ILE A 84 7.79 -11.73 -3.28
C ILE A 84 7.12 -10.36 -3.48
N LEU A 85 5.80 -10.31 -3.55
CA LEU A 85 5.04 -9.05 -3.62
C LEU A 85 5.16 -8.20 -2.35
N GLY A 86 5.58 -8.78 -1.22
CA GLY A 86 5.72 -8.09 0.06
C GLY A 86 4.42 -7.90 0.84
N LEU A 87 3.37 -8.65 0.51
CA LEU A 87 2.06 -8.55 1.18
C LEU A 87 2.05 -9.29 2.53
N ILE A 88 2.85 -10.34 2.66
CA ILE A 88 3.03 -11.12 3.89
C ILE A 88 4.48 -11.01 4.37
N PRO A 89 4.73 -11.05 5.70
CA PRO A 89 6.08 -10.95 6.26
C PRO A 89 6.91 -12.22 6.06
N THR A 90 6.29 -13.40 6.18
CA THR A 90 6.92 -14.73 6.16
C THR A 90 6.12 -15.69 5.26
N LYS A 91 6.76 -16.79 4.84
CA LYS A 91 6.18 -17.79 3.91
C LYS A 91 5.73 -19.10 4.58
N TRP A 92 5.71 -19.15 5.90
CA TRP A 92 5.50 -20.41 6.65
C TRP A 92 4.02 -20.78 6.76
N ASP A 93 3.17 -19.80 7.06
CA ASP A 93 1.77 -20.07 7.43
C ASP A 93 0.76 -19.50 6.43
N LEU A 94 -0.20 -20.34 6.05
CA LEU A 94 -1.35 -19.93 5.22
C LEU A 94 -2.27 -18.93 5.94
N GLU A 95 -2.19 -18.85 7.28
CA GLU A 95 -2.91 -17.86 8.09
C GLU A 95 -2.52 -16.42 7.74
N HIS A 96 -1.29 -16.18 7.29
CA HIS A 96 -0.89 -14.86 6.82
C HIS A 96 -1.66 -14.45 5.56
N ALA A 97 -2.00 -15.39 4.69
CA ALA A 97 -2.78 -15.12 3.48
C ALA A 97 -4.25 -14.78 3.80
N SER A 98 -4.84 -15.39 4.84
CA SER A 98 -6.22 -15.09 5.26
C SER A 98 -6.36 -13.72 5.94
N LYS A 99 -5.27 -13.18 6.50
CA LYS A 99 -5.22 -11.85 7.16
C LYS A 99 -4.95 -10.68 6.20
N ILE A 100 -4.79 -10.93 4.90
CA ILE A 100 -4.48 -9.87 3.92
C ILE A 100 -5.65 -8.90 3.78
N SER A 101 -5.34 -7.61 3.86
CA SER A 101 -6.29 -6.52 3.70
C SER A 101 -5.84 -5.55 2.59
N ALA A 102 -6.72 -4.63 2.18
CA ALA A 102 -6.36 -3.55 1.26
C ALA A 102 -5.16 -2.71 1.78
N SER A 103 -5.02 -2.58 3.10
CA SER A 103 -3.89 -1.89 3.72
C SER A 103 -2.54 -2.55 3.43
N SER A 104 -2.50 -3.87 3.23
CA SER A 104 -1.26 -4.59 2.88
C SER A 104 -0.73 -4.14 1.51
N PHE A 105 -1.63 -3.94 0.54
CA PHE A 105 -1.28 -3.40 -0.78
C PHE A 105 -0.84 -1.93 -0.68
N CYS A 106 -1.58 -1.13 0.08
CA CYS A 106 -1.27 0.29 0.25
C CYS A 106 0.14 0.51 0.84
N ARG A 107 0.60 -0.37 1.74
CA ARG A 107 1.96 -0.32 2.31
C ARG A 107 3.07 -0.61 1.28
N ARG A 108 2.75 -1.28 0.17
CA ARG A 108 3.69 -1.60 -0.92
C ARG A 108 3.68 -0.58 -2.05
N ARG A 109 2.84 0.47 -1.96
CA ARG A 109 2.90 1.59 -2.90
C ARG A 109 4.20 2.36 -2.75
N LEU A 110 4.73 2.83 -3.87
CA LEU A 110 6.02 3.51 -3.97
C LEU A 110 6.20 4.65 -2.95
N PRO A 111 5.26 5.61 -2.77
CA PRO A 111 5.42 6.68 -1.78
C PRO A 111 5.54 6.18 -0.33
N VAL A 112 4.87 5.07 0.02
CA VAL A 112 4.90 4.53 1.37
C VAL A 112 6.22 3.82 1.64
N VAL A 113 6.73 3.09 0.64
CA VAL A 113 8.05 2.45 0.71
C VAL A 113 9.16 3.49 0.80
N MET A 114 9.08 4.59 0.03
CA MET A 114 10.03 5.70 0.12
C MET A 114 10.12 6.30 1.53
N VAL A 115 8.98 6.50 2.19
CA VAL A 115 8.95 7.02 3.57
C VAL A 115 9.52 6.02 4.56
N ARG A 116 9.26 4.72 4.34
CA ARG A 116 9.86 3.65 5.16
C ARG A 116 11.39 3.63 5.01
N ASN A 117 11.89 3.80 3.79
CA ASN A 117 13.32 3.84 3.46
C ASN A 117 13.97 5.21 3.75
N LYS A 118 13.25 6.12 4.42
CA LYS A 118 13.74 7.45 4.82
C LYS A 118 14.15 8.37 3.66
N MET A 119 13.72 8.08 2.43
CA MET A 119 13.92 8.97 1.28
C MET A 119 13.03 10.22 1.34
N SER A 120 11.92 10.15 2.07
CA SER A 120 11.03 11.28 2.29
C SER A 120 10.44 11.23 3.70
N GLU A 121 10.19 12.38 4.30
CA GLU A 121 9.62 12.47 5.64
C GLU A 121 8.12 12.12 5.66
N ASN A 122 7.40 12.51 4.60
CA ASN A 122 5.94 12.48 4.54
C ASN A 122 5.44 11.80 3.27
N ILE A 123 4.39 10.99 3.37
CA ILE A 123 3.81 10.25 2.23
C ILE A 123 3.29 11.22 1.14
N LYS A 124 2.72 12.36 1.56
CA LYS A 124 2.28 13.41 0.63
C LYS A 124 3.44 14.03 -0.14
N ASN A 125 4.60 14.22 0.49
CA ASN A 125 5.78 14.74 -0.18
C ASN A 125 6.33 13.66 -1.14
N ALA A 126 6.46 12.42 -0.69
CA ALA A 126 6.87 11.30 -1.51
C ALA A 126 6.00 11.16 -2.79
N SER A 127 4.66 11.30 -2.70
CA SER A 127 3.79 11.28 -3.88
C SER A 127 4.15 12.36 -4.90
N LYS A 128 4.39 13.59 -4.44
CA LYS A 128 4.80 14.70 -5.31
C LYS A 128 6.15 14.45 -5.97
N LEU A 129 7.11 13.90 -5.22
CA LEU A 129 8.44 13.59 -5.75
C LEU A 129 8.39 12.54 -6.86
N VAL A 130 7.52 11.54 -6.70
CA VAL A 130 7.25 10.54 -7.73
C VAL A 130 6.56 11.18 -8.93
N GLU A 131 5.51 11.97 -8.73
CA GLU A 131 4.80 12.67 -9.83
C GLU A 131 5.72 13.58 -10.65
N HIS A 132 6.67 14.26 -9.99
CA HIS A 132 7.68 15.08 -10.66
C HIS A 132 8.77 14.26 -11.37
N GLY A 133 8.88 12.94 -11.11
CA GLY A 133 9.85 12.06 -11.76
C GLY A 133 11.25 12.09 -11.15
N HIS A 134 11.38 12.39 -9.86
CA HIS A 134 12.67 12.36 -9.16
C HIS A 134 13.14 10.95 -8.79
N VAL A 135 12.27 9.96 -8.93
CA VAL A 135 12.48 8.60 -8.42
C VAL A 135 12.53 7.62 -9.57
N ARG A 136 13.48 6.70 -9.51
CA ARG A 136 13.60 5.57 -10.44
C ARG A 136 13.68 4.25 -9.69
N ILE A 137 13.30 3.19 -10.37
CA ILE A 137 13.55 1.81 -9.92
C ILE A 137 14.39 1.13 -10.98
N GLY A 138 15.60 0.73 -10.62
CA GLY A 138 16.58 0.25 -11.59
C GLY A 138 16.91 1.36 -12.60
N THR A 139 16.60 1.13 -13.86
CA THR A 139 16.89 2.06 -14.97
C THR A 139 15.71 2.99 -15.31
N GLU A 140 14.49 2.65 -14.89
CA GLU A 140 13.28 3.35 -15.33
C GLU A 140 12.79 4.38 -14.31
N VAL A 141 12.47 5.58 -14.79
CA VAL A 141 11.88 6.65 -13.99
C VAL A 141 10.38 6.41 -13.84
N ILE A 142 9.89 6.36 -12.61
CA ILE A 142 8.49 6.09 -12.31
C ILE A 142 7.78 7.39 -11.97
N LYS A 143 6.66 7.65 -12.66
CA LYS A 143 5.81 8.83 -12.45
C LYS A 143 4.50 8.53 -11.74
N ASP A 144 4.11 7.26 -11.63
CA ASP A 144 2.85 6.86 -11.01
C ASP A 144 3.03 6.51 -9.52
N PRO A 145 2.41 7.26 -8.58
CA PRO A 145 2.41 6.93 -7.15
C PRO A 145 1.66 5.64 -6.80
N ALA A 146 0.82 5.13 -7.70
CA ALA A 146 0.12 3.86 -7.53
C ALA A 146 0.97 2.63 -7.86
N PHE A 147 2.20 2.83 -8.35
CA PHE A 147 3.13 1.74 -8.61
C PHE A 147 3.41 0.91 -7.35
N LEU A 148 3.26 -0.40 -7.48
CA LEU A 148 3.39 -1.35 -6.38
C LEU A 148 4.76 -2.03 -6.45
N ILE A 149 5.58 -1.77 -5.44
CA ILE A 149 6.97 -2.25 -5.38
C ILE A 149 6.99 -3.65 -4.77
N THR A 150 7.62 -4.58 -5.47
CA THR A 150 7.92 -5.94 -4.94
C THR A 150 9.13 -5.89 -4.02
N ARG A 151 9.35 -6.91 -3.20
CA ARG A 151 10.51 -6.91 -2.28
C ARG A 151 11.84 -6.84 -3.02
N THR A 152 11.96 -7.52 -4.15
CA THR A 152 13.20 -7.54 -4.94
C THR A 152 13.46 -6.22 -5.66
N MET A 153 12.41 -5.50 -6.05
CA MET A 153 12.53 -4.18 -6.68
C MET A 153 12.87 -3.07 -5.68
N GLU A 154 12.61 -3.29 -4.40
CA GLU A 154 12.82 -2.29 -3.34
C GLU A 154 14.30 -1.89 -3.20
N ASP A 155 15.22 -2.82 -3.44
CA ASP A 155 16.67 -2.58 -3.33
C ASP A 155 17.19 -1.67 -4.47
N PHE A 156 16.48 -1.61 -5.59
CA PHE A 156 16.84 -0.78 -6.74
C PHE A 156 16.15 0.60 -6.74
N LEU A 157 15.43 0.93 -5.65
CA LEU A 157 14.77 2.21 -5.50
C LEU A 157 15.79 3.30 -5.19
N THR A 158 16.01 4.21 -6.15
CA THR A 158 16.98 5.30 -6.03
C THR A 158 16.45 6.60 -6.63
N TRP A 159 17.15 7.71 -6.37
CA TRP A 159 16.89 8.96 -7.08
C TRP A 159 17.32 8.84 -8.54
N SER A 160 16.65 9.56 -9.44
CA SER A 160 17.12 9.71 -10.82
C SER A 160 18.42 10.53 -10.84
N ASP A 161 19.29 10.26 -11.82
CA ASP A 161 20.62 10.87 -11.87
C ASP A 161 20.57 12.39 -12.01
N SER A 162 19.63 12.90 -12.80
CA SER A 162 19.39 14.33 -13.02
C SER A 162 18.54 14.99 -11.92
N SER A 163 18.23 14.28 -10.83
CA SER A 163 17.40 14.81 -9.76
C SER A 163 18.13 15.87 -8.95
N LYS A 164 17.55 17.07 -8.86
CA LYS A 164 18.02 18.13 -7.96
C LYS A 164 18.03 17.71 -6.48
N ILE A 165 17.21 16.72 -6.11
CA ILE A 165 17.18 16.19 -4.73
C ILE A 165 18.44 15.35 -4.48
N ARG A 166 18.87 14.56 -5.46
CA ARG A 166 20.13 13.82 -5.37
C ARG A 166 21.30 14.79 -5.21
N GLN A 167 21.35 15.84 -6.04
CA GLN A 167 22.37 16.89 -5.95
C GLN A 167 22.38 17.54 -4.56
N HIS A 168 21.23 17.97 -4.05
CA HIS A 168 21.13 18.56 -2.71
C HIS A 168 21.64 17.60 -1.61
N VAL A 169 21.34 16.30 -1.70
CA VAL A 169 21.81 15.33 -0.71
C VAL A 169 23.33 15.13 -0.79
N LEU A 170 23.90 15.08 -2.00
CA LEU A 170 25.35 14.99 -2.21
C LEU A 170 26.06 16.28 -1.74
N ASP A 171 25.50 17.44 -2.05
CA ASP A 171 25.98 18.75 -1.58
C ASP A 171 26.01 18.80 -0.05
N TYR A 172 24.95 18.30 0.61
CA TYR A 172 24.88 18.28 2.07
C TYR A 172 25.91 17.35 2.72
N ASN A 173 26.28 16.28 2.02
CA ASN A 173 27.28 15.32 2.48
C ASN A 173 28.72 15.69 2.06
N ASP A 174 28.91 16.79 1.31
CA ASP A 174 30.18 17.18 0.68
C ASP A 174 30.76 16.12 -0.29
N ASP A 175 29.90 15.24 -0.83
CA ASP A 175 30.27 14.11 -1.71
C ASP A 175 30.01 14.41 -3.21
N ARG A 176 29.71 15.65 -3.55
CA ARG A 176 29.33 16.00 -4.92
C ARG A 176 30.54 16.00 -5.86
N ASP A 177 30.46 15.15 -6.87
CA ASP A 177 31.33 15.19 -8.03
C ASP A 177 30.58 15.79 -9.24
N ASP A 178 31.06 16.92 -9.74
CA ASP A 178 30.48 17.60 -10.90
C ASP A 178 30.74 16.86 -12.23
N PHE A 179 31.66 15.88 -12.27
CA PHE A 179 31.91 15.08 -13.48
C PHE A 179 30.77 14.12 -13.82
N GLU A 180 29.99 13.64 -12.84
CA GLU A 180 28.90 12.68 -13.08
C GLU A 180 27.70 13.27 -13.86
N LEU A 181 27.67 14.61 -14.04
CA LEU A 181 26.59 15.34 -14.70
C LEU A 181 26.87 15.67 -16.19
N LEU A 182 28.08 15.42 -16.68
CA LEU A 182 28.52 15.60 -18.07
C LEU A 182 28.21 14.37 -18.93
#